data_AF-A0A1Z5SA87-F1
#
_entry.id   AF-A0A1Z5SA87-F1
#
_cell.length_a   1.000
_cell.length_b   1.000
_cell.length_c   1.000
_cell.angle_alpha   90.00
_cell.angle_beta   90.00
_cell.angle_gamma   90.00
#
_symmetry.space_group_name_H-M   'P 1'
#
loop_
_entity.id
_entity.type
_entity.pdbx_description
1 polymer ?
#
loop_
_entity_poly.entity_id
_entity_poly.type
_entity_poly.pdbx_seq_one_letter_code
_entity_poly.pdbx_strand_id
1 'polypeptide(L)'
;MRGHVWLEEQPVTPWPAATCPPYRVSADASRFGDRASASRMARIVVDSFLAVAAELGNDTTARDREEEVRWFVMGDDDTVFFPDNLVAVLRKYDHEEMYYVGAPSESVEQDVMHSYGTAFGGGGFAVSYPAAAALATAMDGCLDRYRYFFGSDERVKACLSELGVPLTREPGFHQVDIRGDAYGMLAAHPVAPLVSLHHLDHVEPITPRGKTALDAVRPLVGASRFDPARVLQQSFCYQRGPGYVWSVSVAWGYTVQVYPWAVAPHELEVPLRTFRTWRSWADGPFVFNTRPLSPHDACARPAMFFLSRVRNETARATVTEYARHPAAPSSGKEGECDKASFRAASTVHTVRVMAPRMSESDWRRAPRRQCCKTKRTRWGSVLEVRIRRCGRGELTSP
;
A
#
# COMPACT_ATOMS: atom_id res chain seq x y z
N MET A 1 -10.45 -14.65 5.76
CA MET A 1 -9.13 -14.54 6.42
C MET A 1 -9.36 -14.68 7.92
N ARG A 2 -8.53 -15.48 8.61
CA ARG A 2 -8.53 -15.57 10.09
C ARG A 2 -7.28 -14.81 10.56
N GLY A 3 -7.42 -13.94 11.55
CA GLY A 3 -6.31 -13.11 12.06
C GLY A 3 -6.17 -13.25 13.56
N HIS A 4 -4.93 -13.26 14.05
CA HIS A 4 -4.62 -13.30 15.48
C HIS A 4 -3.57 -12.25 15.82
N VAL A 5 -3.68 -11.64 16.99
CA VAL A 5 -2.59 -10.86 17.59
C VAL A 5 -1.67 -11.82 18.33
N TRP A 6 -0.36 -11.76 18.08
CA TRP A 6 0.61 -12.60 18.78
C TRP A 6 1.26 -11.81 19.91
N LEU A 7 1.14 -12.32 21.13
CA LEU A 7 1.66 -11.70 22.34
C LEU A 7 2.83 -12.51 22.89
N GLU A 8 3.76 -11.84 23.55
CA GLU A 8 4.85 -12.49 24.28
C GLU A 8 4.35 -13.31 25.47
N GLU A 9 3.36 -12.80 26.18
CA GLU A 9 2.82 -13.39 27.40
C GLU A 9 1.31 -13.19 27.49
N GLN A 10 0.69 -13.80 28.51
CA GLN A 10 -0.74 -13.64 28.76
C GLN A 10 -1.08 -12.19 29.13
N PRO A 11 -2.16 -11.61 28.56
CA PRO A 11 -2.66 -10.32 28.99
C PRO A 11 -2.94 -10.30 30.50
N VAL A 12 -2.39 -9.32 31.21
CA VAL A 12 -2.67 -9.12 32.65
C VAL A 12 -4.13 -8.68 32.86
N THR A 13 -4.71 -7.99 31.88
CA THR A 13 -6.10 -7.54 31.88
C THR A 13 -6.95 -8.37 30.90
N PRO A 14 -8.28 -8.46 31.10
CA PRO A 14 -9.15 -9.14 30.16
C PRO A 14 -8.99 -8.62 28.73
N TRP A 15 -8.79 -9.53 27.77
CA TRP A 15 -8.64 -9.18 26.37
C TRP A 15 -9.92 -8.51 25.83
N PRO A 16 -9.83 -7.36 25.14
CA PRO A 16 -11.00 -6.65 24.62
C PRO A 16 -11.56 -7.32 23.35
N ALA A 17 -12.10 -8.53 23.49
CA ALA A 17 -12.57 -9.38 22.39
C ALA A 17 -13.71 -8.75 21.54
N ALA A 18 -14.41 -7.75 22.07
CA ALA A 18 -15.44 -7.01 21.33
C ALA A 18 -14.88 -6.08 20.25
N THR A 19 -13.64 -5.63 20.40
CA THR A 19 -13.02 -4.62 19.52
C THR A 19 -11.70 -5.08 18.89
N CYS A 20 -11.09 -6.15 19.41
CA CYS A 20 -9.82 -6.66 18.94
C CYS A 20 -9.95 -8.09 18.37
N PRO A 21 -9.15 -8.47 17.37
CA PRO A 21 -9.03 -9.87 16.93
C PRO A 21 -8.67 -10.80 18.10
N PRO A 22 -8.91 -12.12 18.00
CA PRO A 22 -8.40 -13.06 18.99
C PRO A 22 -6.87 -12.96 19.10
N TYR A 23 -6.31 -13.32 20.24
CA TYR A 23 -4.86 -13.35 20.44
C TYR A 23 -4.35 -14.78 20.60
N ARG A 24 -3.03 -14.96 20.45
CA ARG A 24 -2.27 -16.16 20.81
C ARG A 24 -1.01 -15.73 21.54
N VAL A 25 -0.53 -16.59 22.44
CA VAL A 25 0.76 -16.38 23.11
C VAL A 25 1.82 -17.16 22.35
N SER A 26 2.90 -16.48 21.95
CA SER A 26 4.03 -17.10 21.25
C SER A 26 4.71 -18.15 22.11
N ALA A 27 5.33 -19.15 21.48
CA ALA A 27 6.08 -20.16 22.21
C ALA A 27 7.32 -19.56 22.91
N ASP A 28 7.81 -20.27 23.95
CA ASP A 28 9.01 -19.84 24.67
C ASP A 28 10.22 -19.73 23.72
N ALA A 29 10.95 -18.63 23.86
CA ALA A 29 12.12 -18.26 23.08
C ALA A 29 13.35 -18.03 23.98
N SER A 30 13.26 -18.33 25.28
CA SER A 30 14.34 -18.13 26.27
C SER A 30 15.66 -18.77 25.84
N ARG A 31 15.61 -19.90 25.11
CA ARG A 31 16.78 -20.59 24.57
C ARG A 31 17.68 -19.74 23.68
N PHE A 32 17.15 -18.67 23.09
CA PHE A 32 17.91 -17.75 22.23
C PHE A 32 18.61 -16.61 23.00
N GLY A 33 18.52 -16.61 24.34
CA GLY A 33 19.25 -15.69 25.22
C GLY A 33 18.92 -14.22 24.96
N ASP A 34 19.96 -13.39 24.78
CA ASP A 34 19.88 -11.94 24.58
C ASP A 34 19.08 -11.51 23.33
N ARG A 35 18.75 -12.45 22.45
CA ARG A 35 18.02 -12.22 21.20
C ARG A 35 16.64 -12.90 21.17
N ALA A 36 16.14 -13.33 22.33
CA ALA A 36 14.86 -14.03 22.45
C ALA A 36 13.69 -13.29 21.78
N SER A 37 13.57 -11.97 21.94
CA SER A 37 12.43 -11.21 21.38
C SER A 37 12.36 -11.30 19.85
N ALA A 38 13.49 -11.14 19.16
CA ALA A 38 13.51 -11.14 17.70
C ALA A 38 13.41 -12.55 17.12
N SER A 39 13.98 -13.56 17.80
CA SER A 39 13.75 -14.97 17.46
C SER A 39 12.28 -15.38 17.68
N ARG A 40 11.66 -14.93 18.78
CA ARG A 40 10.23 -15.15 19.07
C ARG A 40 9.35 -14.61 17.94
N MET A 41 9.57 -13.35 17.55
CA MET A 41 8.83 -12.74 16.45
C MET A 41 9.02 -13.52 15.14
N ALA A 42 10.25 -13.94 14.82
CA ALA A 42 10.51 -14.75 13.63
C ALA A 42 9.73 -16.09 13.65
N ARG A 43 9.64 -16.73 14.82
CA ARG A 43 8.93 -18.02 15.01
C ARG A 43 7.42 -17.92 14.85
N ILE A 44 6.81 -16.72 14.87
CA ILE A 44 5.35 -16.56 14.74
C ILE A 44 4.80 -17.24 13.47
N VAL A 45 5.56 -17.26 12.37
CA VAL A 45 5.16 -17.97 11.14
C VAL A 45 5.02 -19.48 11.41
N VAL A 46 5.98 -20.06 12.14
CA VAL A 46 5.97 -21.48 12.51
C VAL A 46 4.92 -21.78 13.58
N ASP A 47 4.82 -20.95 14.62
CA ASP A 47 3.82 -21.11 15.67
C ASP A 47 2.40 -21.05 15.10
N SER A 48 2.18 -20.18 14.10
CA SER A 48 0.91 -20.11 13.34
C SER A 48 0.64 -21.39 12.55
N PHE A 49 1.65 -21.94 11.88
CA PHE A 49 1.54 -23.21 11.17
C PHE A 49 1.20 -24.37 12.12
N LEU A 50 1.94 -24.50 13.21
CA LEU A 50 1.75 -25.57 14.19
C LEU A 50 0.36 -25.49 14.85
N ALA A 51 -0.12 -24.28 15.14
CA ALA A 51 -1.47 -24.07 15.65
C ALA A 51 -2.54 -24.59 14.66
N VAL A 52 -2.41 -24.26 13.38
CA VAL A 52 -3.33 -24.73 12.33
C VAL A 52 -3.22 -26.24 12.15
N ALA A 53 -2.02 -26.81 12.15
CA ALA A 53 -1.81 -28.25 12.02
C ALA A 53 -2.44 -29.02 13.20
N ALA A 54 -2.36 -28.49 14.42
CA ALA A 54 -3.00 -29.07 15.60
C ALA A 54 -4.53 -29.00 15.53
N GLU A 55 -5.10 -27.90 15.02
CA GLU A 55 -6.54 -27.77 14.77
C GLU A 55 -7.03 -28.84 13.78
N LEU A 56 -6.30 -29.05 12.68
CA LEU A 56 -6.64 -30.03 11.65
C LEU A 56 -6.47 -31.48 12.12
N GLY A 57 -5.43 -31.77 12.92
CA GLY A 57 -5.18 -33.12 13.46
C GLY A 57 -6.24 -33.60 14.45
N ASN A 58 -6.96 -32.68 15.10
CA ASN A 58 -8.04 -32.99 16.03
C ASN A 58 -9.41 -33.14 15.36
N ASP A 59 -9.54 -32.79 14.08
CA ASP A 59 -10.79 -32.90 13.33
C ASP A 59 -10.81 -34.14 12.43
N THR A 60 -11.35 -35.24 12.96
CA THR A 60 -11.51 -36.52 12.23
C THR A 60 -12.54 -36.45 11.09
N THR A 61 -13.22 -35.32 10.87
CA THR A 61 -14.21 -35.12 9.80
C THR A 61 -13.70 -34.26 8.63
N ALA A 62 -12.50 -33.68 8.75
CA ALA A 62 -11.92 -32.70 7.81
C ALA A 62 -11.43 -33.28 6.46
N ARG A 63 -11.93 -34.45 6.02
CA ARG A 63 -11.58 -35.03 4.71
C ARG A 63 -12.36 -34.41 3.54
N ASP A 64 -13.42 -33.64 3.80
CA ASP A 64 -14.17 -32.89 2.79
C ASP A 64 -13.64 -31.45 2.69
N ARG A 65 -12.94 -31.19 1.58
CA ARG A 65 -12.01 -30.09 1.33
C ARG A 65 -12.72 -28.84 0.80
N GLU A 66 -12.59 -27.74 1.53
CA GLU A 66 -12.57 -26.37 0.96
C GLU A 66 -11.93 -25.33 1.93
N GLU A 67 -11.79 -25.66 3.23
CA GLU A 67 -11.28 -24.77 4.29
C GLU A 67 -9.80 -24.95 4.67
N GLU A 68 -8.97 -25.49 3.77
CA GLU A 68 -7.53 -25.64 4.03
C GLU A 68 -6.82 -24.27 4.05
N VAL A 69 -6.01 -24.02 5.08
CA VAL A 69 -5.17 -22.81 5.14
C VAL A 69 -4.09 -22.90 4.07
N ARG A 70 -4.10 -21.96 3.14
CA ARG A 70 -3.16 -21.94 2.00
C ARG A 70 -1.94 -21.06 2.22
N TRP A 71 -2.09 -20.04 3.05
CA TRP A 71 -1.11 -18.97 3.24
C TRP A 71 -1.10 -18.52 4.70
N PHE A 72 0.10 -18.25 5.21
CA PHE A 72 0.35 -17.60 6.49
C PHE A 72 0.85 -16.20 6.22
N VAL A 73 0.21 -15.20 6.82
CA VAL A 73 0.53 -13.78 6.60
C VAL A 73 0.94 -13.17 7.93
N MET A 74 2.10 -12.52 7.92
CA MET A 74 2.67 -11.82 9.07
C MET A 74 2.75 -10.32 8.75
N GLY A 75 2.59 -9.48 9.77
CA GLY A 75 2.79 -8.05 9.75
C GLY A 75 2.87 -7.50 11.17
N ASP A 76 3.33 -6.27 11.31
CA ASP A 76 3.46 -5.59 12.60
C ASP A 76 2.09 -5.05 13.06
N ASP A 77 1.97 -4.69 14.34
CA ASP A 77 0.69 -4.31 14.98
C ASP A 77 0.15 -2.93 14.54
N ASP A 78 0.97 -2.15 13.85
CA ASP A 78 0.67 -0.88 13.21
C ASP A 78 0.53 -1.00 11.67
N THR A 79 0.54 -2.22 11.13
CA THR A 79 0.36 -2.48 9.71
C THR A 79 -1.11 -2.48 9.29
N VAL A 80 -1.45 -1.68 8.29
CA VAL A 80 -2.79 -1.65 7.70
C VAL A 80 -2.83 -2.52 6.44
N PHE A 81 -3.45 -3.70 6.53
CA PHE A 81 -3.70 -4.58 5.39
C PHE A 81 -4.97 -4.23 4.61
N PHE A 82 -4.96 -4.54 3.32
CA PHE A 82 -6.09 -4.51 2.39
C PHE A 82 -6.45 -5.94 1.96
N PRO A 83 -7.29 -6.66 2.73
CA PRO A 83 -7.40 -8.13 2.63
C PRO A 83 -7.89 -8.64 1.28
N ASP A 84 -8.82 -7.94 0.63
CA ASP A 84 -9.32 -8.33 -0.70
C ASP A 84 -8.19 -8.30 -1.75
N ASN A 85 -7.33 -7.27 -1.68
CA ASN A 85 -6.16 -7.15 -2.56
C ASN A 85 -5.07 -8.16 -2.21
N LEU A 86 -4.81 -8.40 -0.91
CA LEU A 86 -3.90 -9.45 -0.46
C LEU A 86 -4.32 -10.81 -1.04
N VAL A 87 -5.60 -11.17 -0.91
CA VAL A 87 -6.13 -12.43 -1.46
C VAL A 87 -6.02 -12.45 -2.98
N ALA A 88 -6.31 -11.35 -3.67
CA ALA A 88 -6.15 -11.24 -5.12
C ALA A 88 -4.69 -11.44 -5.57
N VAL A 89 -3.73 -10.93 -4.79
CA VAL A 89 -2.29 -11.11 -5.05
C VAL A 89 -1.88 -12.56 -4.86
N LEU A 90 -2.18 -13.16 -3.70
CA LEU A 90 -1.77 -14.54 -3.39
C LEU A 90 -2.39 -15.57 -4.34
N ARG A 91 -3.59 -15.26 -4.84
CA ARG A 91 -4.29 -16.05 -5.86
C ARG A 91 -3.54 -16.19 -7.19
N LYS A 92 -2.53 -15.35 -7.47
CA LYS A 92 -1.67 -15.45 -8.67
C LYS A 92 -0.74 -16.66 -8.62
N TYR A 93 -0.42 -17.13 -7.42
CA TYR A 93 0.59 -18.17 -7.18
C TYR A 93 -0.06 -19.51 -6.88
N ASP A 94 0.65 -20.57 -7.26
CA ASP A 94 0.26 -21.93 -6.88
C ASP A 94 0.57 -22.19 -5.41
N HIS A 95 -0.45 -22.15 -4.56
CA HIS A 95 -0.28 -22.32 -3.11
C HIS A 95 0.29 -23.70 -2.68
N GLU A 96 0.33 -24.69 -3.57
CA GLU A 96 0.94 -26.00 -3.30
C GLU A 96 2.48 -25.99 -3.45
N GLU A 97 3.05 -24.89 -3.94
CA GLU A 97 4.50 -24.68 -4.07
C GLU A 97 5.04 -23.78 -2.94
N MET A 98 6.35 -23.83 -2.71
CA MET A 98 6.99 -23.00 -1.69
C MET A 98 7.17 -21.55 -2.14
N TYR A 99 6.46 -20.62 -1.49
CA TYR A 99 6.53 -19.19 -1.79
C TYR A 99 6.77 -18.37 -0.53
N TYR A 100 7.59 -17.33 -0.70
CA TYR A 100 7.79 -16.22 0.23
C TYR A 100 7.48 -14.92 -0.51
N VAL A 101 6.38 -14.26 -0.18
CA VAL A 101 5.82 -13.14 -0.94
C VAL A 101 5.81 -11.86 -0.10
N GLY A 102 6.31 -10.76 -0.64
CA GLY A 102 6.31 -9.46 0.04
C GLY A 102 7.15 -8.43 -0.73
N ALA A 103 7.66 -7.40 -0.06
CA ALA A 103 8.49 -6.37 -0.70
C ALA A 103 9.67 -5.91 0.18
N PRO A 104 10.77 -5.49 -0.46
CA PRO A 104 11.85 -4.77 0.21
C PRO A 104 11.40 -3.36 0.65
N SER A 105 12.28 -2.65 1.34
CA SER A 105 12.05 -1.27 1.78
C SER A 105 12.02 -0.30 0.60
N GLU A 106 11.31 0.84 0.75
CA GLU A 106 11.37 1.91 -0.25
C GLU A 106 12.73 2.64 -0.24
N SER A 107 13.43 2.63 0.89
CA SER A 107 14.72 3.28 1.10
C SER A 107 15.88 2.33 0.80
N VAL A 108 16.73 2.71 -0.16
CA VAL A 108 17.90 1.90 -0.58
C VAL A 108 18.85 1.58 0.58
N GLU A 109 19.02 2.50 1.53
CA GLU A 109 19.90 2.30 2.68
C GLU A 109 19.41 1.19 3.63
N GLN A 110 18.11 0.91 3.68
CA GLN A 110 17.56 -0.24 4.43
C GLN A 110 17.88 -1.53 3.71
N ASP A 111 17.66 -1.58 2.39
CA ASP A 111 17.91 -2.78 1.58
C ASP A 111 19.39 -3.16 1.48
N VAL A 112 20.28 -2.16 1.43
CA VAL A 112 21.74 -2.37 1.45
C VAL A 112 22.20 -2.91 2.79
N MET A 113 21.59 -2.47 3.90
CA MET A 113 21.97 -2.94 5.23
C MET A 113 21.42 -4.34 5.53
N HIS A 114 20.15 -4.58 5.20
CA HIS A 114 19.45 -5.82 5.54
C HIS A 114 19.47 -6.79 4.37
N SER A 115 18.62 -6.60 3.36
CA SER A 115 18.75 -7.28 2.06
C SER A 115 17.66 -6.81 1.10
N TYR A 116 18.00 -6.67 -0.18
CA TYR A 116 17.02 -6.64 -1.27
C TYR A 116 16.19 -7.94 -1.42
N GLY A 117 16.58 -9.02 -0.73
CA GLY A 117 15.86 -10.29 -0.69
C GLY A 117 14.97 -10.47 0.53
N THR A 118 14.86 -9.47 1.41
CA THR A 118 13.99 -9.50 2.59
C THR A 118 12.64 -8.86 2.26
N ALA A 119 11.54 -9.57 2.55
CA ALA A 119 10.27 -8.89 2.75
C ALA A 119 10.28 -8.33 4.18
N PHE A 120 10.25 -7.01 4.28
CA PHE A 120 10.32 -6.34 5.58
C PHE A 120 9.06 -6.62 6.39
N GLY A 121 9.25 -6.96 7.67
CA GLY A 121 8.19 -7.48 8.54
C GLY A 121 6.98 -6.56 8.64
N GLY A 122 7.22 -5.26 8.80
CA GLY A 122 6.18 -4.24 8.91
C GLY A 122 5.38 -4.03 7.64
N GLY A 123 6.01 -4.07 6.47
CA GLY A 123 5.32 -4.09 5.19
C GLY A 123 4.46 -5.34 5.04
N GLY A 124 4.72 -6.37 5.84
CA GLY A 124 4.02 -7.63 5.84
C GLY A 124 4.55 -8.56 4.76
N PHE A 125 4.37 -9.85 5.00
CA PHE A 125 4.72 -10.88 4.04
C PHE A 125 3.82 -12.11 4.18
N ALA A 126 3.78 -12.93 3.14
CA ALA A 126 3.07 -14.18 3.11
C ALA A 126 4.02 -15.36 2.83
N VAL A 127 3.77 -16.48 3.50
CA VAL A 127 4.46 -17.75 3.30
C VAL A 127 3.40 -18.79 2.93
N SER A 128 3.62 -19.56 1.87
CA SER A 128 2.70 -20.63 1.48
C SER A 128 2.72 -21.76 2.50
N TYR A 129 1.66 -22.57 2.53
CA TYR A 129 1.57 -23.72 3.43
C TYR A 129 2.79 -24.65 3.41
N PRO A 130 3.26 -25.17 2.24
CA PRO A 130 4.43 -26.06 2.21
C PRO A 130 5.71 -25.38 2.69
N ALA A 131 5.90 -24.08 2.43
CA ALA A 131 7.05 -23.34 2.93
C ALA A 131 7.01 -23.18 4.45
N ALA A 132 5.83 -22.91 5.03
CA ALA A 132 5.66 -22.84 6.48
C ALA A 132 5.87 -24.22 7.15
N ALA A 133 5.42 -25.29 6.51
CA ALA A 133 5.66 -26.66 6.97
C ALA A 133 7.16 -27.01 6.99
N ALA A 134 7.88 -26.67 5.91
CA ALA A 134 9.33 -26.86 5.85
C ALA A 134 10.07 -26.03 6.92
N LEU A 135 9.70 -24.75 7.08
CA LEU A 135 10.24 -23.91 8.15
C LEU A 135 10.01 -24.52 9.53
N ALA A 136 8.84 -25.09 9.82
CA ALA A 136 8.56 -25.69 11.12
C ALA A 136 9.56 -26.79 11.52
N THR A 137 10.19 -27.45 10.56
CA THR A 137 11.23 -28.48 10.81
C THR A 137 12.65 -27.93 10.97
N ALA A 138 12.93 -26.72 10.49
CA ALA A 138 14.27 -26.17 10.39
C ALA A 138 14.51 -24.88 11.19
N MET A 139 13.44 -24.15 11.51
CA MET A 139 13.49 -22.77 12.00
C MET A 139 14.32 -22.63 13.27
N ASP A 140 14.17 -23.53 14.24
CA ASP A 140 14.89 -23.43 15.50
C ASP A 140 16.41 -23.51 15.30
N GLY A 141 16.91 -24.53 14.57
CA GLY A 141 18.33 -24.62 14.26
C GLY A 141 18.82 -23.47 13.38
N CYS A 142 17.98 -22.98 12.48
CA CYS A 142 18.28 -21.81 11.66
C CYS A 142 18.44 -20.53 12.50
N LEU A 143 17.55 -20.30 13.47
CA LEU A 143 17.61 -19.15 14.38
C LEU A 143 18.85 -19.18 15.28
N ASP A 144 19.36 -20.38 15.62
CA ASP A 144 20.64 -20.51 16.33
C ASP A 144 21.82 -20.05 15.45
N ARG A 145 21.82 -20.43 14.16
CA ARG A 145 22.86 -20.02 13.20
C ARG A 145 22.82 -18.52 12.92
N TYR A 146 21.63 -17.94 12.82
CA TYR A 146 21.43 -16.53 12.46
C TYR A 146 21.05 -15.63 13.64
N ARG A 147 21.45 -16.01 14.86
CA ARG A 147 21.19 -15.24 16.08
C ARG A 147 21.68 -13.78 16.01
N TYR A 148 22.70 -13.50 15.19
CA TYR A 148 23.35 -12.20 15.05
C TYR A 148 22.57 -11.17 14.22
N PHE A 149 21.55 -11.58 13.45
CA PHE A 149 20.71 -10.63 12.73
C PHE A 149 19.90 -9.76 13.68
N PHE A 150 19.59 -8.53 13.25
CA PHE A 150 18.89 -7.58 14.11
C PHE A 150 17.40 -7.94 14.19
N GLY A 151 16.71 -7.90 13.06
CA GLY A 151 15.26 -8.07 12.94
C GLY A 151 14.79 -9.52 12.86
N SER A 152 13.49 -9.73 13.08
CA SER A 152 12.82 -11.03 12.90
C SER A 152 12.67 -11.41 11.44
N ASP A 153 12.37 -10.44 10.58
CA ASP A 153 12.23 -10.54 9.13
C ASP A 153 13.51 -11.02 8.44
N GLU A 154 14.67 -10.47 8.80
CA GLU A 154 15.97 -10.90 8.28
C GLU A 154 16.26 -12.37 8.65
N ARG A 155 15.84 -12.80 9.85
CA ARG A 155 15.95 -14.21 10.28
C ARG A 155 15.02 -15.13 9.49
N VAL A 156 13.75 -14.75 9.31
CA VAL A 156 12.79 -15.51 8.49
C VAL A 156 13.32 -15.67 7.06
N LYS A 157 13.79 -14.58 6.46
CA LYS A 157 14.43 -14.58 5.14
C LYS A 157 15.63 -15.51 5.08
N ALA A 158 16.48 -15.52 6.12
CA ALA A 158 17.65 -16.39 6.16
C ALA A 158 17.25 -17.87 6.21
N CYS A 159 16.26 -18.25 7.01
CA CYS A 159 15.75 -19.61 7.06
C CYS A 159 15.11 -20.07 5.75
N LEU A 160 14.35 -19.20 5.09
CA LEU A 160 13.83 -19.48 3.75
C LEU A 160 14.95 -19.62 2.71
N SER A 161 16.05 -18.89 2.86
CA SER A 161 17.23 -19.00 1.99
C SER A 161 17.92 -20.37 2.14
N GLU A 162 17.97 -20.96 3.34
CA GLU A 162 18.48 -22.32 3.54
C GLU A 162 17.60 -23.38 2.86
N LEU A 163 16.30 -23.12 2.77
CA LEU A 163 15.34 -23.94 2.01
C LEU A 163 15.39 -23.66 0.49
N GLY A 164 16.20 -22.70 0.04
CA GLY A 164 16.30 -22.31 -1.36
C GLY A 164 15.09 -21.52 -1.88
N VAL A 165 14.25 -20.95 -1.01
CA VAL A 165 13.04 -20.19 -1.37
C VAL A 165 13.36 -18.69 -1.41
N PRO A 166 13.41 -18.06 -2.61
CA PRO A 166 13.70 -16.64 -2.73
C PRO A 166 12.45 -15.78 -2.49
N LEU A 167 12.67 -14.48 -2.26
CA LEU A 167 11.59 -13.50 -2.23
C LEU A 167 10.91 -13.36 -3.59
N THR A 168 9.60 -13.60 -3.60
CA THR A 168 8.67 -13.25 -4.67
C THR A 168 8.16 -11.83 -4.42
N ARG A 169 8.61 -10.88 -5.25
CA ARG A 169 8.36 -9.45 -5.02
C ARG A 169 6.96 -9.03 -5.47
N GLU A 170 6.22 -8.41 -4.57
CA GLU A 170 4.91 -7.81 -4.84
C GLU A 170 4.92 -6.33 -4.44
N PRO A 171 4.87 -5.39 -5.40
CA PRO A 171 5.12 -3.97 -5.16
C PRO A 171 3.99 -3.24 -4.42
N GLY A 172 2.98 -3.97 -3.95
CA GLY A 172 1.87 -3.43 -3.15
C GLY A 172 2.04 -3.62 -1.65
N PHE A 173 3.07 -4.35 -1.21
CA PHE A 173 3.47 -4.38 0.19
C PHE A 173 4.39 -3.19 0.44
N HIS A 174 4.09 -2.38 1.45
CA HIS A 174 4.86 -1.18 1.76
C HIS A 174 5.28 -1.15 3.21
N GLN A 175 6.59 -1.22 3.44
CA GLN A 175 7.21 -0.97 4.74
C GLN A 175 7.10 0.51 5.14
N VAL A 176 6.95 1.40 4.16
CA VAL A 176 6.85 2.87 4.33
C VAL A 176 8.05 3.41 5.11
N ASP A 177 9.23 2.87 4.82
CA ASP A 177 10.50 3.36 5.38
C ASP A 177 10.90 4.65 4.67
N ILE A 178 10.13 5.70 4.93
CA ILE A 178 10.33 7.05 4.45
C ILE A 178 10.03 8.03 5.61
N ARG A 179 10.46 9.28 5.47
CA ARG A 179 10.19 10.35 6.44
C ARG A 179 9.46 11.50 5.76
N GLY A 180 8.69 12.26 6.54
CA GLY A 180 7.92 13.40 6.04
C GLY A 180 6.60 12.95 5.41
N ASP A 181 6.25 13.52 4.26
CA ASP A 181 4.94 13.32 3.64
C ASP A 181 4.94 12.20 2.59
N ALA A 182 4.23 11.11 2.87
CA ALA A 182 4.07 9.95 1.97
C ALA A 182 3.19 10.24 0.73
N TYR A 183 2.63 11.45 0.59
CA TYR A 183 1.70 11.84 -0.47
C TYR A 183 2.18 11.47 -1.88
N GLY A 184 3.41 11.82 -2.23
CA GLY A 184 3.95 11.57 -3.57
C GLY A 184 3.98 10.09 -3.93
N MET A 185 4.39 9.24 -2.98
CA MET A 185 4.44 7.79 -3.14
C MET A 185 3.03 7.20 -3.33
N LEU A 186 2.08 7.59 -2.49
CA LEU A 186 0.71 7.07 -2.55
C LEU A 186 -0.08 7.61 -3.75
N ALA A 187 0.16 8.85 -4.15
CA ALA A 187 -0.46 9.47 -5.33
C ALA A 187 0.06 8.89 -6.66
N ALA A 188 1.25 8.30 -6.63
CA ALA A 188 1.89 7.63 -7.77
C ALA A 188 2.19 6.16 -7.51
N HIS A 189 1.25 5.49 -6.82
CA HIS A 189 1.33 4.06 -6.58
C HIS A 189 1.50 3.28 -7.91
N PRO A 190 2.40 2.27 -7.97
CA PRO A 190 2.62 1.47 -9.17
C PRO A 190 1.33 0.77 -9.63
N VAL A 191 1.32 0.29 -10.88
CA VAL A 191 0.18 -0.48 -11.44
C VAL A 191 0.17 -1.89 -10.85
N ALA A 192 -0.24 -1.99 -9.59
CA ALA A 192 -0.34 -3.19 -8.78
C ALA A 192 -1.39 -2.98 -7.68
N PRO A 193 -2.00 -4.05 -7.12
CA PRO A 193 -2.89 -3.92 -5.97
C PRO A 193 -2.14 -3.33 -4.78
N LEU A 194 -2.73 -2.36 -4.08
CA LEU A 194 -2.24 -1.98 -2.74
C LEU A 194 -2.57 -3.11 -1.76
N VAL A 195 -1.57 -3.64 -1.06
CA VAL A 195 -1.70 -4.79 -0.16
C VAL A 195 -1.60 -4.37 1.30
N SER A 196 -0.62 -3.53 1.63
CA SER A 196 -0.36 -3.12 3.02
C SER A 196 0.36 -1.77 3.07
N LEU A 197 0.16 -1.06 4.16
CA LEU A 197 0.88 0.17 4.51
C LEU A 197 1.28 0.09 5.98
N HIS A 198 2.54 0.35 6.27
CA HIS A 198 3.13 0.27 7.61
C HIS A 198 3.55 1.66 8.13
N HIS A 199 3.90 1.77 9.42
CA HIS A 199 4.51 2.96 10.02
C HIS A 199 3.78 4.29 9.71
N LEU A 200 2.45 4.26 9.59
CA LEU A 200 1.67 5.44 9.18
C LEU A 200 1.61 6.55 10.25
N ASP A 201 2.01 6.23 11.47
CA ASP A 201 2.20 7.13 12.60
C ASP A 201 3.59 7.80 12.62
N HIS A 202 4.55 7.30 11.82
CA HIS A 202 5.89 7.84 11.67
C HIS A 202 6.05 8.81 10.47
N VAL A 203 5.00 8.99 9.67
CA VAL A 203 4.92 9.93 8.55
C VAL A 203 3.87 11.01 8.81
N GLU A 204 3.90 12.08 8.02
CA GLU A 204 2.83 13.08 8.06
C GLU A 204 1.48 12.44 7.70
N PRO A 205 0.36 12.91 8.28
CA PRO A 205 -0.97 12.38 7.96
C PRO A 205 -1.23 12.38 6.45
N ILE A 206 -1.51 11.21 5.88
CA ILE A 206 -1.64 11.02 4.42
C ILE A 206 -2.76 11.87 3.79
N THR A 207 -3.67 12.41 4.59
CA THR A 207 -4.73 13.31 4.15
C THR A 207 -4.90 14.42 5.18
N PRO A 208 -5.27 15.64 4.75
CA PRO A 208 -5.56 16.75 5.66
C PRO A 208 -6.85 16.55 6.47
N ARG A 209 -7.50 15.40 6.36
CA ARG A 209 -8.73 15.05 7.08
C ARG A 209 -8.42 14.14 8.26
N GLY A 210 -8.83 14.56 9.44
CA GLY A 210 -8.59 13.81 10.67
C GLY A 210 -7.70 14.59 11.62
N LYS A 211 -7.63 14.13 12.87
CA LYS A 211 -6.78 14.75 13.91
C LYS A 211 -5.56 13.90 14.24
N THR A 212 -5.56 12.65 13.82
CA THR A 212 -4.55 11.63 14.12
C THR A 212 -4.12 10.93 12.85
N ALA A 213 -2.95 10.27 12.88
CA ALA A 213 -2.48 9.41 11.79
C ALA A 213 -3.54 8.36 11.42
N LEU A 214 -4.12 7.68 12.42
CA LEU A 214 -5.19 6.70 12.20
C LEU A 214 -6.43 7.30 11.54
N ASP A 215 -6.86 8.51 11.94
CA ASP A 215 -8.00 9.19 11.30
C ASP A 215 -7.74 9.50 9.83
N ALA A 216 -6.48 9.80 9.47
CA ALA A 216 -6.08 10.09 8.10
C ALA A 216 -6.13 8.83 7.20
N VAL A 217 -5.99 7.64 7.78
CA VAL A 217 -6.04 6.38 7.02
C VAL A 217 -7.47 5.89 6.80
N ARG A 218 -8.38 6.20 7.72
CA ARG A 218 -9.79 5.76 7.66
C ARG A 218 -10.51 6.07 6.34
N PRO A 219 -10.37 7.25 5.71
CA PRO A 219 -10.98 7.51 4.40
C PRO A 219 -10.50 6.57 3.30
N LEU A 220 -9.20 6.23 3.28
CA LEU A 220 -8.61 5.33 2.29
C LEU A 220 -9.13 3.90 2.48
N VAL A 221 -9.13 3.41 3.72
CA VAL A 221 -9.71 2.10 4.10
C VAL A 221 -11.22 2.07 3.84
N GLY A 222 -11.91 3.19 4.05
CA GLY A 222 -13.33 3.33 3.73
C GLY A 222 -13.58 3.22 2.23
N ALA A 223 -12.76 3.87 1.41
CA ALA A 223 -12.87 3.83 -0.05
C ALA A 223 -12.52 2.45 -0.62
N SER A 224 -11.52 1.76 -0.06
CA SER A 224 -11.14 0.42 -0.53
C SER A 224 -12.29 -0.57 -0.44
N ARG A 225 -13.18 -0.46 0.56
CA ARG A 225 -14.39 -1.31 0.68
C ARG A 225 -15.39 -1.15 -0.47
N PHE A 226 -15.34 -0.05 -1.24
CA PHE A 226 -16.23 0.16 -2.39
C PHE A 226 -15.67 -0.39 -3.70
N ASP A 227 -14.36 -0.37 -3.89
CA ASP A 227 -13.67 -0.87 -5.09
C ASP A 227 -12.24 -1.30 -4.73
N PRO A 228 -12.06 -2.47 -4.05
CA PRO A 228 -10.77 -2.84 -3.45
C PRO A 228 -9.65 -2.88 -4.48
N ALA A 229 -9.92 -3.49 -5.63
CA ALA A 229 -8.98 -3.64 -6.73
C ALA A 229 -8.55 -2.30 -7.36
N ARG A 230 -9.22 -1.18 -7.08
CA ARG A 230 -8.93 0.13 -7.67
C ARG A 230 -8.24 1.10 -6.71
N VAL A 231 -8.17 0.80 -5.41
CA VAL A 231 -7.58 1.72 -4.43
C VAL A 231 -6.13 2.09 -4.83
N LEU A 232 -5.82 3.39 -4.75
CA LEU A 232 -4.59 4.06 -5.21
C LEU A 232 -4.25 3.94 -6.70
N GLN A 233 -5.06 3.24 -7.52
CA GLN A 233 -4.71 3.06 -8.92
C GLN A 233 -4.76 4.37 -9.68
N GLN A 234 -3.66 4.62 -10.39
CA GLN A 234 -3.51 5.81 -11.19
C GLN A 234 -4.42 5.78 -12.43
N SER A 235 -4.91 6.94 -12.84
CA SER A 235 -5.50 7.16 -14.16
C SER A 235 -5.15 8.56 -14.63
N PHE A 236 -4.64 8.68 -15.86
CA PHE A 236 -4.21 9.95 -16.45
C PHE A 236 -5.20 10.37 -17.53
N CYS A 237 -5.62 11.62 -17.49
CA CYS A 237 -6.46 12.22 -18.51
C CYS A 237 -6.09 13.68 -18.73
N TYR A 238 -6.56 14.24 -19.84
CA TYR A 238 -6.28 15.60 -20.23
C TYR A 238 -7.57 16.39 -20.44
N GLN A 239 -7.71 17.48 -19.69
CA GLN A 239 -8.83 18.41 -19.84
C GLN A 239 -8.41 19.53 -20.78
N ARG A 240 -9.11 19.64 -21.91
CA ARG A 240 -8.89 20.68 -22.91
C ARG A 240 -9.97 21.75 -22.81
N GLY A 241 -9.58 23.00 -23.01
CA GLY A 241 -10.49 24.13 -23.17
C GLY A 241 -9.86 25.25 -24.01
N PRO A 242 -10.53 26.39 -24.17
CA PRO A 242 -10.01 27.49 -24.98
C PRO A 242 -8.66 27.99 -24.43
N GLY A 243 -7.57 27.72 -25.16
CA GLY A 243 -6.23 28.18 -24.80
C GLY A 243 -5.55 27.45 -23.64
N TYR A 244 -6.05 26.29 -23.20
CA TYR A 244 -5.39 25.49 -22.16
C TYR A 244 -5.54 23.98 -22.34
N VAL A 245 -4.52 23.25 -21.87
CA VAL A 245 -4.52 21.81 -21.68
C VAL A 245 -4.05 21.54 -20.26
N TRP A 246 -4.87 20.82 -19.49
CA TRP A 246 -4.52 20.38 -18.14
C TRP A 246 -4.25 18.90 -18.11
N SER A 247 -3.35 18.48 -17.24
CA SER A 247 -3.16 17.08 -16.90
C SER A 247 -3.90 16.76 -15.62
N VAL A 248 -4.59 15.63 -15.60
CA VAL A 248 -5.36 15.14 -14.46
C VAL A 248 -4.81 13.78 -14.11
N SER A 249 -4.24 13.65 -12.91
CA SER A 249 -3.78 12.38 -12.35
C SER A 249 -4.69 12.00 -11.18
N VAL A 250 -5.37 10.86 -11.29
CA VAL A 250 -6.26 10.33 -10.26
C VAL A 250 -5.57 9.17 -9.58
N ALA A 251 -5.38 9.20 -8.26
CA ALA A 251 -5.12 8.02 -7.44
C ALA A 251 -6.44 7.66 -6.72
N TRP A 252 -7.15 6.68 -7.26
CA TRP A 252 -8.55 6.45 -6.89
C TRP A 252 -8.71 6.10 -5.40
N GLY A 253 -9.66 6.75 -4.73
CA GLY A 253 -9.90 6.59 -3.29
C GLY A 253 -8.94 7.39 -2.40
N TYR A 254 -8.04 8.19 -2.97
CA TYR A 254 -7.07 8.98 -2.22
C TYR A 254 -7.01 10.45 -2.64
N THR A 255 -6.47 10.74 -3.83
CA THR A 255 -6.23 12.11 -4.30
C THR A 255 -6.43 12.27 -5.81
N VAL A 256 -6.71 13.50 -6.23
CA VAL A 256 -6.58 13.93 -7.63
C VAL A 256 -5.64 15.13 -7.69
N GLN A 257 -4.68 15.07 -8.61
CA GLN A 257 -3.81 16.18 -8.97
C GLN A 257 -4.28 16.78 -10.30
N VAL A 258 -4.53 18.09 -10.31
CA VAL A 258 -4.80 18.84 -11.54
C VAL A 258 -3.61 19.76 -11.80
N TYR A 259 -2.88 19.48 -12.87
CA TYR A 259 -1.77 20.29 -13.36
C TYR A 259 -2.35 21.26 -14.39
N PRO A 260 -2.32 22.60 -14.17
CA PRO A 260 -2.77 23.57 -15.16
C PRO A 260 -1.83 23.71 -16.38
N TRP A 261 -1.17 22.62 -16.77
CA TRP A 261 -0.31 22.47 -17.94
C TRP A 261 -0.28 21.00 -18.39
N ALA A 262 0.23 20.77 -19.59
CA ALA A 262 0.44 19.44 -20.15
C ALA A 262 1.67 18.78 -19.51
N VAL A 263 1.50 17.55 -19.02
CA VAL A 263 2.53 16.69 -18.42
C VAL A 263 2.44 15.34 -19.09
N ALA A 264 3.58 14.79 -19.52
CA ALA A 264 3.58 13.49 -20.20
C ALA A 264 3.24 12.35 -19.21
N PRO A 265 2.64 11.24 -19.68
CA PRO A 265 2.32 10.10 -18.82
C PRO A 265 3.53 9.54 -18.06
N HIS A 266 4.70 9.47 -18.71
CA HIS A 266 5.93 8.96 -18.11
C HIS A 266 6.48 9.87 -16.99
N GLU A 267 6.05 11.14 -16.93
CA GLU A 267 6.36 12.03 -15.81
C GLU A 267 5.30 11.92 -14.71
N LEU A 268 4.02 11.72 -15.06
CA LEU A 268 2.91 11.58 -14.11
C LEU A 268 3.00 10.28 -13.29
N GLU A 269 3.63 9.24 -13.83
CA GLU A 269 3.91 7.99 -13.10
C GLU A 269 5.10 8.11 -12.14
N VAL A 270 5.86 9.21 -12.19
CA VAL A 270 6.98 9.46 -11.26
C VAL A 270 6.46 10.22 -10.04
N PRO A 271 6.60 9.66 -8.82
CA PRO A 271 6.22 10.33 -7.57
C PRO A 271 6.84 11.72 -7.42
N LEU A 272 6.04 12.68 -6.96
CA LEU A 272 6.57 13.95 -6.45
C LEU A 272 7.39 13.65 -5.18
N ARG A 273 8.60 14.20 -5.06
CA ARG A 273 9.43 14.01 -3.86
C ARG A 273 8.90 14.86 -2.70
N THR A 274 7.96 14.29 -1.94
CA THR A 274 7.38 14.87 -0.71
C THR A 274 7.96 14.26 0.56
N PHE A 275 8.81 13.25 0.42
CA PHE A 275 9.39 12.44 1.49
C PHE A 275 10.90 12.35 1.38
N ARG A 276 11.53 11.83 2.44
CA ARG A 276 12.98 11.62 2.59
C ARG A 276 13.28 10.17 2.99
N THR A 277 14.53 9.75 2.85
CA THR A 277 15.01 8.42 3.25
C THR A 277 14.89 8.19 4.76
N TRP A 278 14.69 6.93 5.17
CA TRP A 278 14.34 6.53 6.54
C TRP A 278 15.38 6.90 7.61
N ARG A 279 16.65 6.57 7.36
CA ARG A 279 17.79 6.75 8.27
C ARG A 279 18.49 8.08 8.04
N SER A 280 18.83 8.39 6.79
CA SER A 280 19.69 9.54 6.47
C SER A 280 18.93 10.85 6.32
N TRP A 281 17.59 10.83 6.27
CA TRP A 281 16.77 12.02 6.01
C TRP A 281 17.19 12.77 4.73
N ALA A 282 17.75 12.03 3.77
CA ALA A 282 18.22 12.55 2.50
C ALA A 282 17.08 12.52 1.46
N ASP A 283 17.31 13.22 0.35
CA ASP A 283 16.39 13.28 -0.79
C ASP A 283 16.39 11.99 -1.66
N GLY A 284 17.10 10.95 -1.22
CA GLY A 284 17.28 9.67 -1.90
C GLY A 284 18.63 9.02 -1.55
N PRO A 285 18.95 7.86 -2.16
CA PRO A 285 18.17 7.18 -3.19
C PRO A 285 17.02 6.31 -2.63
N PHE A 286 15.99 6.15 -3.45
CA PHE A 286 14.88 5.23 -3.25
C PHE A 286 14.94 4.11 -4.31
N VAL A 287 14.21 3.01 -4.10
CA VAL A 287 14.13 1.90 -5.07
C VAL A 287 13.30 2.25 -6.33
N PHE A 288 12.85 3.50 -6.43
CA PHE A 288 12.13 4.07 -7.56
C PHE A 288 12.55 5.53 -7.77
N ASN A 289 12.33 6.05 -8.98
CA ASN A 289 12.62 7.44 -9.31
C ASN A 289 11.62 8.39 -8.64
N THR A 290 12.09 9.58 -8.29
CA THR A 290 11.23 10.69 -7.84
C THR A 290 11.48 11.92 -8.69
N ARG A 291 10.53 12.84 -8.74
CA ARG A 291 10.68 14.14 -9.40
C ARG A 291 10.50 15.27 -8.40
N PRO A 292 11.23 16.39 -8.55
CA PRO A 292 11.19 17.47 -7.58
C PRO A 292 9.80 18.13 -7.54
N LEU A 293 9.37 18.51 -6.33
CA LEU A 293 8.25 19.41 -6.11
C LEU A 293 8.82 20.79 -5.80
N SER A 294 8.54 21.79 -6.64
CA SER A 294 9.00 23.16 -6.37
C SER A 294 8.20 23.75 -5.21
N PRO A 295 8.83 24.03 -4.05
CA PRO A 295 8.09 24.55 -2.89
C PRO A 295 7.74 26.03 -3.03
N HIS A 296 8.51 26.79 -3.82
CA HIS A 296 8.45 28.26 -3.93
C HIS A 296 7.85 28.79 -5.23
N ASP A 297 7.48 27.90 -6.17
CA ASP A 297 6.86 28.32 -7.43
C ASP A 297 5.40 27.85 -7.51
N ALA A 298 4.48 28.75 -7.22
CA ALA A 298 3.04 28.52 -7.35
C ALA A 298 2.63 28.11 -8.78
N CYS A 299 3.39 28.51 -9.80
CA CYS A 299 3.18 28.14 -11.20
C CYS A 299 3.80 26.78 -11.58
N ALA A 300 4.44 26.08 -10.65
CA ALA A 300 5.00 24.74 -10.86
C ALA A 300 4.38 23.68 -9.95
N ARG A 301 3.26 23.98 -9.28
CA ARG A 301 2.56 23.07 -8.38
C ARG A 301 1.19 22.66 -8.91
N PRO A 302 0.84 21.36 -8.87
CA PRO A 302 -0.52 20.93 -9.18
C PRO A 302 -1.48 21.39 -8.08
N ALA A 303 -2.74 21.62 -8.46
CA ALA A 303 -3.82 21.71 -7.51
C ALA A 303 -4.14 20.31 -6.97
N MET A 304 -4.10 20.15 -5.65
CA MET A 304 -4.33 18.88 -4.98
C MET A 304 -5.76 18.81 -4.45
N PHE A 305 -6.42 17.67 -4.67
CA PHE A 305 -7.76 17.39 -4.19
C PHE A 305 -7.73 16.08 -3.40
N PHE A 306 -8.36 16.03 -2.23
CA PHE A 306 -8.39 14.83 -1.39
C PHE A 306 -9.79 14.24 -1.31
N LEU A 307 -9.87 12.92 -1.14
CA LEU A 307 -11.13 12.19 -1.07
C LEU A 307 -12.07 12.85 -0.05
N SER A 308 -13.22 13.29 -0.56
CA SER A 308 -14.26 13.91 0.24
C SER A 308 -15.43 12.99 0.54
N ARG A 309 -15.79 12.15 -0.43
CA ARG A 309 -16.92 11.24 -0.38
C ARG A 309 -16.70 10.06 -1.32
N VAL A 310 -17.19 8.89 -0.93
CA VAL A 310 -17.30 7.70 -1.78
C VAL A 310 -18.71 7.14 -1.69
N ARG A 311 -19.26 6.67 -2.80
CA ARG A 311 -20.56 5.99 -2.85
C ARG A 311 -20.64 5.04 -4.04
N ASN A 312 -21.55 4.08 -3.96
CA ASN A 312 -22.00 3.35 -5.14
C ASN A 312 -22.92 4.26 -5.97
N GLU A 313 -22.71 4.28 -7.28
CA GLU A 313 -23.67 4.86 -8.24
C GLU A 313 -24.69 3.81 -8.68
N THR A 314 -24.21 2.59 -8.93
CA THR A 314 -25.01 1.39 -9.12
C THR A 314 -24.30 0.23 -8.40
N ALA A 315 -24.89 -0.97 -8.42
CA ALA A 315 -24.20 -2.17 -7.95
C ALA A 315 -22.86 -2.43 -8.68
N ARG A 316 -22.64 -1.86 -9.88
CA ARG A 316 -21.47 -2.12 -10.73
C ARG A 316 -20.58 -0.89 -10.95
N ALA A 317 -20.87 0.24 -10.31
CA ALA A 317 -20.13 1.48 -10.53
C ALA A 317 -19.98 2.30 -9.24
N THR A 318 -18.84 2.96 -9.10
CA THR A 318 -18.49 3.80 -7.97
C THR A 318 -18.34 5.26 -8.39
N VAL A 319 -18.70 6.16 -7.47
CA VAL A 319 -18.45 7.60 -7.59
C VAL A 319 -17.67 8.06 -6.36
N THR A 320 -16.55 8.71 -6.61
CA THR A 320 -15.74 9.40 -5.60
C THR A 320 -15.73 10.90 -5.89
N GLU A 321 -15.85 11.70 -4.84
CA GLU A 321 -15.69 13.16 -4.91
C GLU A 321 -14.44 13.54 -4.15
N TYR A 322 -13.71 14.54 -4.65
CA TYR A 322 -12.47 15.04 -4.08
C TYR A 322 -12.58 16.54 -3.93
N ALA A 323 -12.34 17.04 -2.73
CA ALA A 323 -12.39 18.47 -2.41
C ALA A 323 -11.00 19.09 -2.57
N ARG A 324 -10.94 20.29 -3.13
CA ARG A 324 -9.70 21.05 -3.27
C ARG A 324 -9.08 21.31 -1.91
N HIS A 325 -7.81 21.00 -1.76
CA HIS A 325 -7.04 21.39 -0.59
C HIS A 325 -6.34 22.73 -0.84
N PRO A 326 -6.38 23.67 0.11
CA PRO A 326 -5.61 24.90 0.00
C PRO A 326 -4.12 24.56 -0.18
N ALA A 327 -3.41 25.34 -0.99
CA ALA A 327 -1.96 25.24 -0.97
C ALA A 327 -1.48 25.66 0.43
N ALA A 328 -0.55 24.89 1.02
CA ALA A 328 0.10 25.31 2.26
C ALA A 328 0.64 26.75 2.08
N PRO A 329 0.42 27.65 3.05
CA PRO A 329 0.93 29.00 2.95
C PRO A 329 2.45 28.93 2.83
N SER A 330 2.98 29.41 1.70
CA SER A 330 4.39 29.69 1.56
C SER A 330 4.79 30.64 2.69
N SER A 331 5.94 30.41 3.33
CA SER A 331 6.50 31.27 4.39
C SER A 331 6.95 32.66 3.89
N GLY A 332 6.35 33.17 2.82
CA GLY A 332 6.64 34.46 2.20
C GLY A 332 5.46 34.95 1.34
N LYS A 333 5.54 36.21 0.91
CA LYS A 333 4.58 36.92 0.04
C LYS A 333 4.53 36.33 -1.40
N GLU A 334 4.41 35.02 -1.55
CA GLU A 334 4.23 34.40 -2.87
C GLU A 334 2.74 34.41 -3.21
N GLY A 335 2.38 35.17 -4.25
CA GLY A 335 1.00 35.26 -4.73
C GLY A 335 0.58 34.03 -5.54
N GLU A 336 -0.72 33.89 -5.77
CA GLU A 336 -1.25 32.87 -6.68
C GLU A 336 -0.68 33.05 -8.11
N CYS A 337 -0.51 31.94 -8.84
CA CYS A 337 -0.04 31.99 -10.23
C CYS A 337 -1.08 32.66 -11.14
N ASP A 338 -0.75 33.82 -11.72
CA ASP A 338 -1.68 34.63 -12.54
C ASP A 338 -1.81 34.18 -14.02
N LYS A 339 -1.31 32.99 -14.36
CA LYS A 339 -1.46 32.43 -15.72
C LYS A 339 -2.93 32.07 -15.97
N ALA A 340 -3.44 32.34 -17.17
CA ALA A 340 -4.86 32.08 -17.53
C ALA A 340 -5.30 30.62 -17.26
N SER A 341 -4.41 29.65 -17.50
CA SER A 341 -4.66 28.24 -17.20
C SER A 341 -4.85 27.97 -15.70
N PHE A 342 -4.06 28.62 -14.84
CA PHE A 342 -4.17 28.53 -13.38
C PHE A 342 -5.44 29.20 -12.87
N ARG A 343 -5.78 30.39 -13.38
CA ARG A 343 -7.06 31.07 -13.09
C ARG A 343 -8.27 30.21 -13.48
N ALA A 344 -8.20 29.50 -14.59
CA ALA A 344 -9.27 28.59 -14.98
C ALA A 344 -9.33 27.33 -14.09
N ALA A 345 -8.18 26.83 -13.61
CA ALA A 345 -8.10 25.68 -12.71
C ALA A 345 -8.45 26.03 -11.24
N SER A 346 -8.29 27.29 -10.83
CA SER A 346 -8.65 27.76 -9.48
C SER A 346 -10.15 27.75 -9.24
N THR A 347 -10.97 27.85 -10.30
CA THR A 347 -12.43 27.73 -10.17
C THR A 347 -12.88 26.32 -9.82
N VAL A 348 -12.06 25.28 -10.01
CA VAL A 348 -12.43 23.90 -9.73
C VAL A 348 -12.28 23.65 -8.24
N HIS A 349 -13.42 23.42 -7.56
CA HIS A 349 -13.46 23.13 -6.13
C HIS A 349 -13.66 21.64 -5.84
N THR A 350 -14.28 20.93 -6.77
CA THR A 350 -14.57 19.51 -6.64
C THR A 350 -14.17 18.76 -7.91
N VAL A 351 -13.47 17.64 -7.74
CA VAL A 351 -13.33 16.63 -8.80
C VAL A 351 -14.29 15.48 -8.50
N ARG A 352 -15.08 15.05 -9.48
CA ARG A 352 -15.95 13.89 -9.37
C ARG A 352 -15.45 12.80 -10.30
N VAL A 353 -15.02 11.68 -9.74
CA VAL A 353 -14.52 10.52 -10.48
C VAL A 353 -15.59 9.43 -10.50
N MET A 354 -15.94 8.95 -11.69
CA MET A 354 -16.93 7.89 -11.92
C MET A 354 -16.21 6.72 -12.58
N ALA A 355 -16.40 5.51 -12.07
CA ALA A 355 -15.73 4.33 -12.59
C ALA A 355 -16.63 3.08 -12.50
N PRO A 356 -16.63 2.20 -13.51
CA PRO A 356 -17.09 0.83 -13.33
C PRO A 356 -16.24 0.14 -12.27
N ARG A 357 -16.83 -0.69 -11.41
CA ARG A 357 -16.09 -1.43 -10.38
C ARG A 357 -15.01 -2.29 -11.03
N MET A 358 -13.79 -2.24 -10.52
CA MET A 358 -12.69 -3.05 -11.02
C MET A 358 -12.82 -4.48 -10.47
N SER A 359 -12.54 -5.49 -11.31
CA SER A 359 -12.57 -6.87 -10.84
C SER A 359 -11.21 -7.24 -10.25
N GLU A 360 -11.18 -7.94 -9.12
CA GLU A 360 -9.94 -8.52 -8.59
C GLU A 360 -9.23 -9.43 -9.61
N SER A 361 -9.99 -10.11 -10.47
CA SER A 361 -9.44 -10.96 -11.53
C SER A 361 -8.64 -10.16 -12.58
N ASP A 362 -8.81 -8.85 -12.64
CA ASP A 362 -7.99 -7.99 -13.52
C ASP A 362 -6.51 -8.04 -13.14
N TRP A 363 -6.18 -8.34 -11.89
CA TRP A 363 -4.81 -8.47 -11.41
C TRP A 363 -4.11 -9.76 -11.85
N ARG A 364 -4.84 -10.72 -12.43
CA ARG A 364 -4.25 -11.90 -13.09
C ARG A 364 -3.85 -11.64 -14.54
N ARG A 365 -4.23 -10.47 -15.09
CA ARG A 365 -3.92 -10.07 -16.46
C ARG A 365 -2.64 -9.26 -16.50
N ALA A 366 -2.09 -9.06 -17.70
CA ALA A 366 -1.00 -8.13 -17.92
C ALA A 366 -1.36 -6.74 -17.33
N PRO A 367 -0.54 -6.20 -16.39
CA PRO A 367 -0.83 -4.92 -15.75
C PRO A 367 -0.95 -3.80 -16.77
N ARG A 368 -2.05 -3.06 -16.71
CA ARG A 368 -2.29 -1.89 -17.55
C ARG A 368 -3.14 -0.87 -16.82
N ARG A 369 -2.61 0.34 -16.68
CA ARG A 369 -3.35 1.50 -16.15
C ARG A 369 -4.67 1.69 -16.91
N GLN A 370 -5.71 2.08 -16.19
CA GLN A 370 -7.00 2.42 -16.81
C GLN A 370 -6.98 3.81 -17.46
N CYS A 371 -7.82 4.00 -18.46
CA CYS A 371 -7.92 5.24 -19.22
C CYS A 371 -9.06 6.09 -18.68
N CYS A 372 -8.95 7.41 -18.80
CA CYS A 372 -10.04 8.31 -18.41
C CYS A 372 -10.34 9.40 -19.43
N LYS A 373 -11.53 9.98 -19.31
CA LYS A 373 -11.95 11.20 -20.01
C LYS A 373 -12.43 12.22 -19.00
N THR A 374 -12.16 13.50 -19.27
CA THR A 374 -12.58 14.59 -18.41
C THR A 374 -13.71 15.41 -19.03
N LYS A 375 -14.51 16.04 -18.19
CA LYS A 375 -15.51 17.04 -18.60
C LYS A 375 -15.66 18.09 -17.51
N ARG A 376 -15.36 19.34 -17.83
CA ARG A 376 -15.65 20.48 -16.94
C ARG A 376 -17.14 20.84 -17.04
N THR A 377 -17.81 21.04 -15.91
CA THR A 377 -19.23 21.40 -15.88
C THR A 377 -19.44 22.85 -16.35
N ARG A 378 -20.69 23.20 -16.69
CA ARG A 378 -21.04 24.53 -17.23
C ARG A 378 -20.56 25.69 -16.35
N TRP A 379 -20.64 25.52 -15.04
CA TRP A 379 -20.25 26.54 -14.05
C TRP A 379 -18.75 26.50 -13.72
N GLY A 380 -17.98 25.57 -14.27
CA GLY A 380 -16.53 25.47 -14.08
C GLY A 380 -16.08 24.97 -12.70
N SER A 381 -17.00 24.81 -11.75
CA SER A 381 -16.71 24.44 -10.35
C SER A 381 -16.44 22.97 -10.11
N VAL A 382 -16.89 22.12 -11.02
CA VAL A 382 -16.73 20.66 -10.95
C VAL A 382 -16.03 20.15 -12.19
N LEU A 383 -15.00 19.32 -11.99
CA LEU A 383 -14.36 18.54 -13.03
C LEU A 383 -14.82 17.08 -12.91
N GLU A 384 -15.53 16.57 -13.91
CA GLU A 384 -15.89 15.16 -13.98
C GLU A 384 -14.75 14.36 -14.65
N VAL A 385 -14.43 13.20 -14.09
CA VAL A 385 -13.51 12.22 -14.66
C VAL A 385 -14.23 10.89 -14.77
N ARG A 386 -14.27 10.29 -15.96
CA ARG A 386 -14.83 8.96 -16.18
C ARG A 386 -13.71 7.98 -16.48
N ILE A 387 -13.44 7.06 -15.56
CA ILE A 387 -12.45 5.99 -15.73
C ILE A 387 -13.10 4.78 -16.40
N ARG A 388 -12.34 4.12 -17.28
CA ARG A 388 -12.75 2.90 -17.98
C ARG A 388 -11.54 2.06 -18.37
N ARG A 389 -11.77 0.83 -18.82
CA ARG A 389 -10.74 0.06 -19.53
C ARG A 389 -10.29 0.84 -20.77
N CYS A 390 -8.99 0.83 -21.01
CA CYS A 390 -8.44 1.36 -22.25
C CYS A 390 -8.85 0.51 -23.45
N GLY A 391 -9.11 1.16 -24.58
CA GLY A 391 -9.29 0.49 -25.85
C GLY A 391 -8.00 -0.18 -26.33
N ARG A 392 -8.13 -1.00 -27.39
CA ARG A 392 -6.98 -1.59 -28.08
C ARG A 392 -6.13 -0.46 -28.67
N GLY A 393 -4.84 -0.42 -28.33
CA GLY A 393 -3.91 0.61 -28.80
C GLY A 393 -4.20 2.03 -28.30
N GLU A 394 -5.15 2.23 -27.37
CA GLU A 394 -5.46 3.57 -26.87
C GLU A 394 -4.25 4.17 -26.14
N LEU A 395 -3.85 5.34 -26.63
CA LEU A 395 -2.80 6.19 -26.05
C LEU A 395 -3.43 7.25 -25.14
N THR A 396 -2.71 7.63 -24.10
CA THR A 396 -3.04 8.80 -23.29
C THR A 396 -1.98 9.84 -23.55
N SER A 397 -2.31 10.93 -24.23
CA SER A 397 -1.39 12.02 -24.54
C SER A 397 -2.07 13.38 -24.36
N PRO A 398 -1.31 14.44 -23.97
CA PRO A 398 -1.83 15.80 -23.81
C PRO A 398 -2.57 16.35 -25.03
#